data_AF-A0A6C0KMJ8-F1
#
_entry.id   AF-A0A6C0KMJ8-F1
#
_cell.length_a   1.000
_cell.length_b   1.000
_cell.length_c   1.000
_cell.angle_alpha   90.00
_cell.angle_beta   90.00
_cell.angle_gamma   90.00
#
_symmetry.space_group_name_H-M   'P 1'
#
loop_
_entity.id
_entity.type
_entity.pdbx_description
1 polymer ?
#
loop_
_entity_poly.entity_id
_entity_poly.type
_entity_poly.pdbx_seq_one_letter_code
_entity_poly.pdbx_strand_id
1 'polypeptide(L)'
;MIFLFTNIYFIFNFIRMIFLFFYYIFIVLLITNALNLRSNKYIFYKEYAAIISLLPFVKLHDLIIIYDSKKQSKIITIDYTPKLHELSNLILGKDVPGYIRIKKLQSWDLETWYKTPSVSIKDIPDYKLRKTLNNVKNLWNKKDMNLYNNNCKHFTNFAIQYLLTLDTFEKKE
;
A
#
# COMPACT_ATOMS: atom_id res chain seq x y z
N MET A 1 53.16 28.24 -33.16
CA MET A 1 51.85 28.90 -33.01
C MET A 1 50.68 27.98 -33.40
N ILE A 2 50.68 27.38 -34.60
CA ILE A 2 49.60 26.50 -35.09
C ILE A 2 49.29 25.31 -34.14
N PHE A 3 50.33 24.67 -33.58
CA PHE A 3 50.17 23.53 -32.65
C PHE A 3 49.44 23.87 -31.34
N LEU A 4 49.60 25.10 -30.84
CA LEU A 4 48.89 25.58 -29.65
C LEU A 4 47.40 25.77 -29.95
N PHE A 5 47.07 26.33 -31.12
CA PHE A 5 45.68 26.51 -31.54
C PHE A 5 44.94 25.19 -31.76
N THR A 6 45.61 24.19 -32.35
CA THR A 6 45.00 22.85 -32.54
C THR A 6 44.72 22.15 -31.21
N ASN A 7 45.61 22.27 -30.22
CA ASN A 7 45.39 21.68 -28.89
C ASN A 7 44.24 22.36 -28.14
N ILE A 8 44.14 23.69 -28.21
CA ILE A 8 43.04 24.44 -27.57
C ILE A 8 41.70 24.06 -28.22
N TYR A 9 41.64 23.96 -29.55
CA TYR A 9 40.43 23.53 -30.26
C TYR A 9 40.02 22.10 -29.90
N PHE A 10 40.99 21.19 -29.74
CA PHE A 10 40.73 19.82 -29.31
C PHE A 10 40.16 19.78 -27.87
N ILE A 11 40.79 20.49 -26.93
CA ILE A 11 40.34 20.57 -25.53
C ILE A 11 38.91 21.14 -25.47
N PHE A 12 38.62 22.21 -26.21
CA PHE A 12 37.28 22.80 -26.24
C PHE A 12 36.22 21.82 -26.77
N ASN A 13 36.51 21.10 -27.85
CA ASN A 13 35.59 20.08 -28.38
C ASN A 13 35.40 18.90 -27.42
N PHE A 14 36.46 18.50 -26.73
CA PHE A 14 36.39 17.43 -25.71
C PHE A 14 35.51 17.85 -24.53
N ILE A 15 35.70 19.06 -24.00
CA ILE A 15 34.85 19.63 -22.94
C ILE A 15 33.39 19.73 -23.40
N ARG A 16 33.15 20.22 -24.62
CA ARG A 16 31.80 20.30 -25.21
C ARG A 16 31.14 18.92 -25.28
N MET A 17 31.88 17.89 -25.69
CA MET A 17 31.37 16.52 -25.75
C MET A 17 30.99 15.98 -24.37
N ILE A 18 31.80 16.25 -23.35
CA ILE A 18 31.50 15.89 -21.95
C ILE A 18 30.21 16.57 -21.48
N PHE A 19 30.06 17.88 -21.72
CA PHE A 19 28.84 18.61 -21.36
C PHE A 19 27.60 18.04 -22.05
N LEU A 20 27.68 17.74 -23.35
CA LEU A 20 26.57 17.14 -24.08
C LEU A 20 26.19 15.75 -23.55
N PHE A 21 27.19 14.95 -23.15
CA PHE A 21 26.97 13.64 -22.55
C PHE A 21 26.22 13.74 -21.21
N PHE A 22 26.67 14.62 -20.31
CA PHE A 22 25.99 14.83 -19.02
C PHE A 22 24.60 15.45 -19.19
N TYR A 23 24.43 16.38 -20.14
CA TYR A 23 23.13 16.94 -20.48
C TYR A 23 22.17 15.85 -20.98
N TYR A 24 22.64 14.95 -21.86
CA TYR A 24 21.85 13.81 -22.32
C TYR A 24 21.44 12.88 -21.16
N ILE A 25 22.36 12.52 -20.26
CA ILE A 25 22.04 11.71 -19.07
C ILE A 25 20.98 12.40 -18.22
N PHE A 26 21.12 13.70 -17.98
CA PHE A 26 20.16 14.48 -17.20
C PHE A 26 18.76 14.47 -17.83
N ILE A 27 18.67 14.65 -19.15
CA ILE A 27 17.39 14.56 -19.89
C ILE A 27 16.79 13.16 -19.79
N VAL A 28 17.59 12.09 -19.94
CA VAL A 28 17.11 10.71 -19.78
C VAL A 28 16.62 10.45 -18.35
N LEU A 29 17.29 10.97 -17.32
CA LEU A 29 16.85 10.87 -15.93
C LEU A 29 15.54 11.62 -15.69
N LEU A 30 15.40 12.83 -16.26
CA LEU A 30 14.15 13.59 -16.19
C LEU A 30 12.99 12.85 -16.87
N ILE A 31 13.22 12.31 -18.08
CA ILE A 31 12.19 11.57 -18.83
C ILE A 31 11.82 10.29 -18.09
N THR A 32 12.80 9.52 -17.59
CA THR A 32 12.51 8.29 -16.85
C THR A 32 11.78 8.58 -15.54
N ASN A 33 12.14 9.63 -14.80
CA ASN A 33 11.39 10.06 -13.62
C ASN A 33 9.98 10.56 -13.97
N ALA A 34 9.82 11.35 -15.03
CA ALA A 34 8.51 11.83 -15.47
C ALA A 34 7.61 10.70 -15.95
N LEU A 35 8.15 9.71 -16.67
CA LEU A 35 7.43 8.51 -17.07
C LEU A 35 7.13 7.59 -15.86
N ASN A 36 7.97 7.63 -14.82
CA ASN A 36 7.73 6.94 -13.55
C ASN A 36 6.74 7.66 -12.63
N LEU A 37 6.37 8.92 -12.90
CA LEU A 37 5.23 9.60 -12.25
C LEU A 37 3.90 9.04 -12.81
N ARG A 38 3.77 7.72 -12.78
CA ARG A 38 2.48 7.06 -12.98
C ARG A 38 1.67 7.33 -11.72
N SER A 39 0.57 8.07 -11.86
CA SER A 39 -0.35 8.27 -10.74
C SER A 39 -0.88 6.90 -10.31
N ASN A 40 -0.47 6.41 -9.14
CA ASN A 40 -0.99 5.18 -8.59
C ASN A 40 -2.52 5.28 -8.51
N LYS A 41 -3.19 4.27 -9.07
CA LYS A 41 -4.66 4.23 -9.04
C LYS A 41 -5.16 4.13 -7.60
N TYR A 42 -4.37 3.46 -6.75
CA TYR A 42 -4.69 3.29 -5.35
C TYR A 42 -3.71 4.04 -4.47
N ILE A 43 -4.24 4.71 -3.46
CA ILE A 43 -3.47 5.28 -2.37
C ILE A 43 -3.77 4.46 -1.13
N PHE A 44 -2.71 4.05 -0.44
CA PHE A 44 -2.79 3.24 0.77
C PHE A 44 -2.37 4.08 1.96
N TYR A 45 -3.14 4.04 3.03
CA TYR A 45 -2.74 4.59 4.31
C TYR A 45 -3.18 3.69 5.45
N LYS A 46 -2.48 3.83 6.58
CA LYS A 46 -2.71 3.07 7.79
C LYS A 46 -3.41 3.96 8.80
N GLU A 47 -4.48 3.45 9.38
CA GLU A 47 -5.21 4.10 10.47
C GLU A 47 -5.32 3.18 11.68
N TYR A 48 -5.67 3.77 12.80
CA TYR A 48 -5.76 3.06 14.08
C TYR A 48 -7.15 3.19 14.68
N ALA A 49 -7.74 2.05 15.03
CA ALA A 49 -9.03 1.98 15.71
C ALA A 49 -8.89 1.31 17.09
N ALA A 50 -9.85 1.56 17.97
CA ALA A 50 -9.98 0.77 19.18
C ALA A 50 -10.53 -0.62 18.83
N ILE A 51 -9.91 -1.67 19.38
CA ILE A 51 -10.31 -3.08 19.22
C ILE A 51 -11.68 -3.32 19.86
N ILE A 52 -12.00 -2.56 20.92
CA ILE A 52 -13.21 -2.69 21.74
C ILE A 52 -13.67 -1.28 22.11
N SER A 53 -14.99 -1.07 22.20
CA SER A 53 -15.58 0.15 22.77
C SER A 53 -15.28 0.35 24.26
N LEU A 54 -14.82 -0.68 24.98
CA LEU A 54 -14.59 -0.65 26.43
C LEU A 54 -13.31 0.12 26.83
N LEU A 55 -12.29 0.14 25.96
CA LEU A 55 -11.04 0.87 26.19
C LEU A 55 -10.69 1.72 24.95
N PRO A 56 -11.50 2.77 24.66
CA PRO A 56 -11.35 3.57 23.44
C PRO A 56 -10.01 4.33 23.37
N PHE A 57 -9.35 4.53 24.52
CA PHE A 57 -8.02 5.14 24.62
C PHE A 57 -6.91 4.24 24.08
N VAL A 58 -7.16 2.94 23.94
CA VAL A 58 -6.19 1.95 23.49
C VAL A 58 -6.42 1.67 22.00
N LYS A 59 -5.93 2.59 21.15
CA LYS A 59 -5.97 2.48 19.68
C LYS A 59 -4.92 1.48 19.18
N LEU A 60 -5.21 0.18 19.29
CA LEU A 60 -4.29 -0.89 18.92
C LEU A 60 -4.67 -1.64 17.64
N HIS A 61 -5.78 -1.30 17.01
CA HIS A 61 -6.26 -2.02 15.83
C HIS A 61 -5.80 -1.36 14.54
N ASP A 62 -4.91 -2.04 13.81
CA ASP A 62 -4.43 -1.56 12.52
C ASP A 62 -5.49 -1.75 11.43
N LEU A 63 -5.82 -0.65 10.75
CA LEU A 63 -6.67 -0.61 9.57
C LEU A 63 -5.84 -0.22 8.36
N ILE A 64 -5.95 -0.96 7.27
CA ILE A 64 -5.44 -0.51 5.98
C ILE A 64 -6.60 0.10 5.21
N ILE A 65 -6.39 1.31 4.71
CA ILE A 65 -7.37 2.03 3.93
C ILE A 65 -6.86 2.20 2.52
N ILE A 66 -7.72 1.83 1.57
CA ILE A 66 -7.44 1.77 0.14
C ILE A 66 -8.37 2.79 -0.52
N TYR A 67 -7.78 3.86 -1.03
CA TYR A 67 -8.49 4.94 -1.72
C TYR A 67 -8.26 4.82 -3.22
N ASP A 68 -9.33 4.81 -4.02
CA ASP A 68 -9.23 4.92 -5.49
C ASP A 68 -9.07 6.40 -5.86
N SER A 69 -7.84 6.80 -6.22
CA SER A 69 -7.48 8.18 -6.57
C SER A 69 -8.30 8.73 -7.74
N LYS A 70 -8.79 7.85 -8.61
CA LYS A 70 -9.56 8.21 -9.81
C LYS A 70 -11.06 8.32 -9.54
N LYS A 71 -11.58 7.67 -8.50
CA LYS A 71 -13.02 7.57 -8.25
C LYS A 71 -13.52 8.28 -6.99
N GLN A 72 -12.62 8.89 -6.21
CA GLN A 72 -12.83 9.77 -5.03
C GLN A 72 -13.85 9.36 -3.93
N SER A 73 -14.65 8.33 -4.16
CA SER A 73 -15.88 8.00 -3.42
C SER A 73 -15.94 6.55 -2.97
N LYS A 74 -14.87 5.78 -3.20
CA LYS A 74 -14.81 4.36 -2.86
C LYS A 74 -13.59 4.11 -2.02
N ILE A 75 -13.85 3.98 -0.72
CA ILE A 75 -12.86 3.66 0.27
C ILE A 75 -13.08 2.21 0.67
N ILE A 76 -12.05 1.39 0.51
CA ILE A 76 -12.07 0.01 0.96
C ILE A 76 -11.14 -0.08 2.15
N THR A 77 -11.62 -0.63 3.25
CA THR A 77 -10.80 -0.89 4.42
C THR A 77 -10.62 -2.38 4.60
N ILE A 78 -9.44 -2.80 5.03
CA ILE A 78 -9.13 -4.18 5.35
C ILE A 78 -8.40 -4.26 6.69
N ASP A 79 -8.84 -5.19 7.53
CA ASP A 79 -8.28 -5.41 8.86
C ASP A 79 -8.39 -6.88 9.29
N TYR A 80 -7.58 -7.30 10.27
CA TYR A 80 -7.60 -8.65 10.83
C TYR A 80 -8.04 -8.60 12.28
N THR A 81 -9.22 -9.15 12.58
CA THR A 81 -9.94 -8.95 13.83
C THR A 81 -10.26 -10.30 14.49
N PRO A 82 -10.33 -10.36 15.83
CA PRO A 82 -10.75 -11.58 16.52
C PRO A 82 -12.28 -11.74 16.47
N LYS A 83 -12.75 -12.97 16.67
CA LYS A 83 -14.17 -13.24 16.93
C LYS A 83 -14.56 -12.72 18.33
N LEU A 84 -15.62 -11.91 18.41
CA LEU A 84 -15.94 -11.05 19.55
C LEU A 84 -16.03 -11.76 20.92
N HIS A 85 -16.49 -13.01 20.95
CA HIS A 85 -16.74 -13.75 22.19
C HIS A 85 -15.48 -14.29 22.88
N GLU A 86 -14.29 -14.09 22.30
CA GLU A 86 -13.04 -14.70 22.80
C GLU A 86 -11.99 -13.66 23.21
N LEU A 87 -12.40 -12.42 23.42
CA LEU A 87 -11.46 -11.33 23.60
C LEU A 87 -10.65 -11.42 24.91
N SER A 88 -11.24 -12.00 25.95
CA SER A 88 -10.54 -12.34 27.20
C SER A 88 -9.41 -13.35 26.96
N ASN A 89 -9.64 -14.37 26.13
CA ASN A 89 -8.61 -15.35 25.76
C ASN A 89 -7.46 -14.69 25.01
N LEU A 90 -7.75 -13.72 24.13
CA LEU A 90 -6.73 -12.95 23.42
C LEU A 90 -5.86 -12.13 24.37
N ILE A 91 -6.46 -11.48 25.38
CA ILE A 91 -5.71 -10.72 26.41
C ILE A 91 -4.80 -11.64 27.24
N LEU A 92 -5.26 -12.87 27.51
CA LEU A 92 -4.47 -13.90 28.18
C LEU A 92 -3.38 -14.53 27.28
N GLY A 93 -3.21 -14.03 26.04
CA GLY A 93 -2.20 -14.53 25.10
C GLY A 93 -2.56 -15.85 24.43
N LYS A 94 -3.80 -16.32 24.55
CA LYS A 94 -4.27 -17.53 23.88
C LYS A 94 -4.63 -17.23 22.42
N ASP A 95 -4.56 -18.26 21.60
CA ASP A 95 -5.03 -18.22 20.22
C ASP A 95 -6.57 -18.19 20.20
N VAL A 96 -7.13 -17.30 19.37
CA VAL A 96 -8.58 -17.14 19.17
C VAL A 96 -8.90 -17.07 17.69
N PRO A 97 -10.05 -17.53 17.19
CA PRO A 97 -10.39 -17.42 15.78
C PRO A 97 -10.33 -15.96 15.30
N GLY A 98 -9.53 -15.74 14.26
CA GLY A 98 -9.38 -14.45 13.60
C GLY A 98 -9.99 -14.49 12.19
N TYR A 99 -10.40 -13.33 11.70
CA TYR A 99 -10.86 -13.21 10.32
C TYR A 99 -10.47 -11.87 9.72
N ILE A 100 -10.28 -11.88 8.41
CA ILE A 100 -10.05 -10.68 7.62
C ILE A 100 -11.41 -10.04 7.36
N ARG A 101 -11.55 -8.81 7.82
CA ARG A 101 -12.71 -7.97 7.62
C ARG A 101 -12.42 -7.00 6.50
N ILE A 102 -13.40 -6.83 5.62
CA ILE A 102 -13.33 -5.86 4.52
C ILE A 102 -14.58 -5.01 4.56
N LYS A 103 -14.44 -3.70 4.55
CA LYS A 103 -15.57 -2.77 4.50
C LYS A 103 -15.44 -1.84 3.31
N LYS A 104 -16.57 -1.36 2.82
CA LYS A 104 -16.65 -0.39 1.73
C LYS A 104 -17.41 0.84 2.20
N LEU A 105 -16.75 1.99 2.18
CA LEU A 105 -17.29 3.27 2.61
C LEU A 105 -17.32 4.25 1.44
N GLN A 106 -18.23 5.22 1.52
CA GLN A 106 -18.29 6.34 0.58
C GLN A 106 -17.26 7.41 0.93
N SER A 107 -17.07 7.67 2.21
CA SER A 107 -16.09 8.59 2.79
C SER A 107 -15.42 7.95 4.00
N TRP A 108 -14.23 8.43 4.36
CA TRP A 108 -13.50 7.90 5.50
C TRP A 108 -13.91 8.68 6.74
N ASP A 109 -14.49 7.95 7.68
CA ASP A 109 -14.81 8.42 9.02
C ASP A 109 -14.82 7.20 9.95
N LEU A 110 -14.19 7.32 11.11
CA LEU A 110 -14.02 6.20 12.04
C LEU A 110 -15.36 5.77 12.65
N GLU A 111 -16.26 6.71 12.93
CA GLU A 111 -17.59 6.40 13.47
C GLU A 111 -18.43 5.64 12.45
N THR A 112 -18.41 6.09 11.20
CA THR A 112 -19.04 5.41 10.07
C THR A 112 -18.42 4.03 9.85
N TRP A 113 -17.09 3.90 9.98
CA TRP A 113 -16.42 2.60 9.90
C TRP A 113 -16.91 1.62 10.95
N TYR A 114 -17.08 2.03 12.21
CA TYR A 114 -17.62 1.15 13.26
C TYR A 114 -19.00 0.59 12.91
N LYS A 115 -19.87 1.42 12.32
CA LYS A 115 -21.25 1.06 11.95
C LYS A 115 -21.36 0.30 10.63
N THR A 116 -20.37 0.43 9.75
CA THR A 116 -20.38 -0.19 8.41
C THR A 116 -20.22 -1.71 8.50
N PRO A 117 -21.05 -2.52 7.83
CA PRO A 117 -20.91 -3.97 7.81
C PRO A 117 -19.75 -4.42 6.91
N SER A 118 -19.28 -5.64 7.14
CA SER A 118 -18.30 -6.29 6.26
C SER A 118 -18.95 -6.66 4.92
N VAL A 119 -18.18 -6.57 3.84
CA VAL A 119 -18.59 -6.96 2.48
C VAL A 119 -17.78 -8.14 1.97
N SER A 120 -18.31 -8.86 0.98
CA SER A 120 -17.55 -9.91 0.31
C SER A 120 -16.52 -9.30 -0.65
N ILE A 121 -15.36 -9.95 -0.80
CA ILE A 121 -14.36 -9.58 -1.82
C ILE A 121 -14.99 -9.60 -3.22
N LYS A 122 -15.97 -10.48 -3.45
CA LYS A 122 -16.70 -10.60 -4.73
C LYS A 122 -17.47 -9.32 -5.09
N ASP A 123 -17.86 -8.52 -4.09
CA ASP A 123 -18.66 -7.31 -4.27
C ASP A 123 -17.79 -6.07 -4.61
N ILE A 124 -16.47 -6.24 -4.64
CA ILE A 124 -15.52 -5.20 -5.04
C ILE A 124 -15.51 -5.16 -6.57
N PRO A 125 -15.96 -4.07 -7.22
CA PRO A 125 -16.11 -4.04 -8.68
C PRO A 125 -14.78 -4.18 -9.43
N ASP A 126 -13.72 -3.58 -8.88
CA ASP A 126 -12.42 -3.57 -9.51
C ASP A 126 -11.75 -4.94 -9.47
N TYR A 127 -11.52 -5.52 -10.66
CA TYR A 127 -10.96 -6.86 -10.80
C TYR A 127 -9.53 -6.97 -10.22
N LYS A 128 -8.68 -5.97 -10.47
CA LYS A 128 -7.27 -6.00 -10.02
C LYS A 128 -7.20 -5.99 -8.51
N LEU A 129 -7.92 -5.07 -7.88
CA LEU A 129 -8.04 -4.99 -6.42
C LEU A 129 -8.67 -6.25 -5.83
N ARG A 130 -9.76 -6.73 -6.43
CA ARG A 130 -10.43 -7.97 -6.01
C ARG A 130 -9.46 -9.17 -6.04
N LYS A 131 -8.67 -9.31 -7.11
CA LYS A 131 -7.64 -10.36 -7.23
C LYS A 131 -6.57 -10.24 -6.16
N THR A 132 -6.04 -9.04 -5.93
CA THR A 132 -5.02 -8.81 -4.88
C THR A 132 -5.56 -9.09 -3.49
N LEU A 133 -6.78 -8.65 -3.16
CA LEU A 133 -7.37 -8.92 -1.86
C LEU A 133 -7.67 -10.41 -1.64
N ASN A 134 -8.06 -11.13 -2.70
CA ASN A 134 -8.14 -12.60 -2.64
C ASN A 134 -6.78 -13.23 -2.37
N ASN A 135 -5.70 -12.75 -3.00
CA ASN A 135 -4.35 -13.23 -2.71
C ASN A 135 -3.95 -12.96 -1.26
N VAL A 136 -4.18 -11.73 -0.75
CA VAL A 136 -3.94 -11.39 0.66
C VAL A 136 -4.70 -12.35 1.58
N LYS A 137 -5.98 -12.60 1.32
CA LYS A 137 -6.81 -13.51 2.12
C LYS A 137 -6.31 -14.96 2.08
N ASN A 138 -5.99 -15.46 0.89
CA ASN A 138 -5.58 -16.86 0.69
C ASN A 138 -4.18 -17.12 1.26
N LEU A 139 -3.27 -16.16 1.12
CA LEU A 139 -1.88 -16.31 1.54
C LEU A 139 -1.68 -16.02 3.03
N TRP A 140 -2.49 -15.15 3.63
CA TRP A 140 -2.44 -14.95 5.09
C TRP A 140 -2.66 -16.28 5.81
N ASN A 141 -3.58 -17.13 5.33
CA ASN A 141 -3.84 -18.52 5.76
C ASN A 141 -3.76 -18.80 7.29
N LYS A 142 -3.88 -17.79 8.12
CA LYS A 142 -3.96 -17.91 9.57
C LYS A 142 -5.43 -17.85 9.95
N LYS A 143 -5.89 -18.93 10.58
CA LYS A 143 -7.27 -19.04 11.09
C LYS A 143 -7.42 -18.44 12.47
N ASP A 144 -6.31 -18.38 13.22
CA ASP A 144 -6.29 -17.93 14.60
C ASP A 144 -5.49 -16.64 14.73
N MET A 145 -5.82 -15.86 15.73
CA MET A 145 -5.23 -14.59 16.10
C MET A 145 -4.60 -14.74 17.47
N ASN A 146 -3.40 -14.21 17.63
CA ASN A 146 -2.68 -14.19 18.89
C ASN A 146 -2.15 -12.77 19.13
N LEU A 147 -2.27 -12.27 20.36
CA LEU A 147 -1.86 -10.90 20.68
C LEU A 147 -0.37 -10.63 20.39
N TYR A 148 0.48 -11.65 20.54
CA TYR A 148 1.93 -11.50 20.42
C TYR A 148 2.47 -11.95 19.06
N ASN A 149 1.98 -13.08 18.55
CA ASN A 149 2.64 -13.75 17.41
C ASN A 149 1.85 -13.64 16.10
N ASN A 150 0.57 -13.26 16.15
CA ASN A 150 -0.31 -13.31 14.99
C ASN A 150 -1.51 -12.37 15.12
N ASN A 151 -1.22 -11.07 15.20
CA ASN A 151 -2.20 -10.00 15.44
C ASN A 151 -2.44 -9.12 14.20
N CYS A 152 -3.25 -8.07 14.35
CA CYS A 152 -3.57 -7.11 13.30
C CYS A 152 -2.34 -6.38 12.75
N LYS A 153 -1.30 -6.16 13.56
CA LYS A 153 -0.04 -5.52 13.12
C LYS A 153 0.77 -6.44 12.21
N HIS A 154 0.86 -7.72 12.54
CA HIS A 154 1.48 -8.72 11.66
C HIS A 154 0.72 -8.82 10.33
N PHE A 155 -0.61 -8.85 10.40
CA PHE A 155 -1.46 -8.85 9.21
C PHE A 155 -1.25 -7.61 8.36
N THR A 156 -1.23 -6.42 8.97
CA THR A 156 -1.08 -5.17 8.24
C THR A 156 0.27 -5.09 7.52
N ASN A 157 1.35 -5.47 8.20
CA ASN A 157 2.67 -5.55 7.60
C ASN A 157 2.70 -6.53 6.41
N PHE A 158 2.08 -7.70 6.57
CA PHE A 158 1.95 -8.69 5.51
C PHE A 158 1.13 -8.13 4.33
N ALA A 159 -0.06 -7.59 4.57
CA ALA A 159 -0.98 -7.15 3.53
C ALA A 159 -0.44 -5.96 2.74
N ILE A 160 0.25 -5.02 3.39
CA ILE A 160 0.88 -3.87 2.71
C ILE A 160 1.87 -4.35 1.64
N GLN A 161 2.67 -5.40 1.89
CA GLN A 161 3.62 -5.92 0.91
C GLN A 161 2.93 -6.35 -0.39
N TYR A 162 1.77 -6.99 -0.29
CA TYR A 162 0.98 -7.40 -1.46
C TYR A 162 0.23 -6.24 -2.09
N LEU A 163 -0.32 -5.33 -1.29
CA LEU A 163 -1.06 -4.18 -1.80
C LEU A 163 -0.16 -3.23 -2.59
N LEU A 164 1.11 -3.06 -2.20
CA LEU A 164 2.08 -2.27 -2.97
C LEU A 164 2.38 -2.88 -4.35
N THR A 165 2.12 -4.17 -4.57
CA THR A 165 2.24 -4.79 -5.90
C THR A 165 1.06 -4.48 -6.83
N LEU A 166 -0.01 -3.84 -6.34
CA LEU A 166 -1.15 -3.44 -7.18
C LEU A 166 -0.76 -2.53 -8.32
N ASP A 167 0.30 -1.73 -8.21
CA ASP A 167 0.72 -0.82 -9.28
C ASP A 167 1.81 -1.44 -10.18
N THR A 168 2.53 -2.47 -9.72
CA THR A 168 3.61 -3.12 -10.50
C THR A 168 3.10 -4.15 -11.52
N PHE A 169 1.88 -4.65 -11.36
CA PHE A 169 1.27 -5.65 -12.26
C PHE A 169 0.52 -5.07 -13.48
N GLU A 170 0.76 -3.82 -13.86
CA GLU A 170 0.41 -3.35 -15.21
C GLU A 170 1.60 -3.54 -16.15
N LYS A 171 1.83 -4.78 -16.60
CA LYS A 171 2.66 -5.02 -17.78
C LYS A 171 2.04 -6.08 -18.70
N LYS A 172 1.73 -5.57 -19.90
CA LYS A 172 1.64 -6.21 -21.21
C LYS A 172 0.50 -7.22 -21.40
N GLU A 173 -0.63 -6.71 -21.87
CA GLU A 173 -1.25 -7.32 -23.05
C GLU A 173 -0.68 -6.63 -24.29
#